data_AF-A0A1D2QKF6-F1
#
_entry.id   AF-A0A1D2QKF6-F1
#
_cell.length_a   1.000
_cell.length_b   1.000
_cell.length_c   1.000
_cell.angle_alpha   90.00
_cell.angle_beta   90.00
_cell.angle_gamma   90.00
#
_symmetry.space_group_name_H-M   'P 1'
#
loop_
_entity.id
_entity.type
_entity.pdbx_description
1 polymer ?
#
loop_
_entity_poly.entity_id
_entity_poly.type
_entity_poly.pdbx_seq_one_letter_code
_entity_poly.pdbx_strand_id
1 'polypeptide(L)'
;MRLARIRTADGVLTGEYEDGTVETGSESYLVGDDAELLAPCEPSALYCVGRNYATTNDQMGYERPERPDWFIKPPVSVLPHGAALPYPDWTSELTYAGELAAVIDGRCTNIDVGDVDDAVRGYTILNDLDALDQDGRTARKAFDGSAPLGPWVETELDPSDVEMTTHVGGDLRQEANTSEMLFSPREVIAFLSERYTFQPGDVVSF
;
A
#
# COMPACT_ATOMS: atom_id res chain seq x y z
N MET A 1 -15.70 -7.01 0.33
CA MET A 1 -16.31 -5.71 0.73
C MET A 1 -15.24 -4.64 0.74
N ARG A 2 -15.61 -3.38 0.48
CA ARG A 2 -14.67 -2.24 0.41
C ARG A 2 -14.71 -1.42 1.69
N LEU A 3 -13.81 -1.69 2.62
CA LEU A 3 -13.75 -0.97 3.89
C LEU A 3 -13.05 0.39 3.73
N ALA A 4 -13.79 1.47 3.94
CA ALA A 4 -13.29 2.84 3.85
C ALA A 4 -13.30 3.55 5.21
N ARG A 5 -12.38 4.50 5.39
CA ARG A 5 -12.36 5.44 6.51
C ARG A 5 -12.76 6.81 6.01
N ILE A 6 -13.66 7.47 6.72
CA ILE A 6 -14.15 8.81 6.36
C ILE A 6 -14.07 9.76 7.55
N ARG A 7 -13.90 11.05 7.27
CA ARG A 7 -14.03 12.12 8.24
C ARG A 7 -15.35 12.86 8.01
N THR A 8 -16.20 12.88 9.01
CA THR A 8 -17.47 13.62 9.05
C THR A 8 -17.34 14.80 10.01
N ALA A 9 -18.42 15.58 10.17
CA ALA A 9 -18.49 16.64 11.19
C ALA A 9 -18.38 16.09 12.63
N ASP A 10 -18.78 14.85 12.87
CA ASP A 10 -18.86 14.23 14.19
C ASP A 10 -17.64 13.34 14.54
N GLY A 11 -16.75 13.10 13.57
CA GLY A 11 -15.50 12.38 13.80
C GLY A 11 -15.08 11.50 12.64
N VAL A 12 -14.23 10.51 12.95
CA VAL A 12 -13.78 9.51 11.97
C VAL A 12 -14.64 8.27 12.09
N LEU A 13 -15.21 7.84 10.98
CA LEU A 13 -16.01 6.61 10.88
C LEU A 13 -15.35 5.63 9.92
N THR A 14 -15.75 4.36 10.02
CA THR A 14 -15.38 3.30 9.08
C THR A 14 -16.66 2.64 8.60
N GLY A 15 -16.72 2.32 7.32
CA GLY A 15 -17.90 1.74 6.69
C GLY A 15 -17.58 1.05 5.38
N GLU A 16 -18.62 0.53 4.74
CA GLU A 16 -18.51 -0.06 3.40
C GLU A 16 -18.68 1.03 2.34
N TYR A 17 -17.74 1.10 1.39
CA TYR A 17 -17.78 2.02 0.27
C TYR A 17 -18.47 1.39 -0.95
N GLU A 18 -19.51 2.05 -1.44
CA GLU A 18 -20.21 1.70 -2.67
C GLU A 18 -20.62 2.97 -3.42
N ASP A 19 -20.21 3.06 -4.69
CA ASP A 19 -20.60 4.14 -5.63
C ASP A 19 -20.53 5.57 -5.07
N GLY A 20 -19.44 5.91 -4.38
CA GLY A 20 -19.19 7.25 -3.84
C GLY A 20 -19.78 7.48 -2.45
N THR A 21 -20.46 6.48 -1.89
CA THR A 21 -21.11 6.55 -0.59
C THR A 21 -20.43 5.59 0.39
N VAL A 22 -20.39 5.96 1.67
CA VAL A 22 -19.91 5.10 2.74
C VAL A 22 -21.03 4.80 3.73
N GLU A 23 -21.37 3.53 3.87
CA GLU A 23 -22.39 3.02 4.77
C GLU A 23 -21.78 2.64 6.13
N THR A 24 -22.23 3.30 7.20
CA THR A 24 -21.76 3.06 8.57
C THR A 24 -22.93 2.63 9.46
N GLY A 25 -23.19 1.33 9.55
CA GLY A 25 -24.30 0.80 10.36
C GLY A 25 -25.67 1.18 9.80
N SER A 26 -26.28 2.25 10.32
CA SER A 26 -27.61 2.73 9.89
C SER A 26 -27.57 4.09 9.17
N GLU A 27 -26.37 4.63 8.94
CA GLU A 27 -26.17 5.94 8.31
C GLU A 27 -25.34 5.80 7.04
N SER A 28 -25.53 6.75 6.13
CA SER A 28 -24.95 6.78 4.80
C SER A 28 -24.36 8.16 4.55
N TYR A 29 -23.14 8.21 4.00
CA TYR A 29 -22.38 9.45 3.83
C TYR A 29 -21.86 9.56 2.40
N LEU A 30 -22.27 10.60 1.68
CA LEU A 30 -21.75 10.89 0.34
C LEU A 30 -20.35 11.51 0.44
N VAL A 31 -19.34 10.85 -0.17
CA VAL A 31 -17.96 11.33 -0.17
C VAL A 31 -17.84 12.60 -1.01
N GLY A 32 -17.24 13.64 -0.43
CA GLY A 32 -17.09 14.97 -1.02
C GLY A 32 -18.19 15.96 -0.64
N ASP A 33 -19.33 15.47 -0.13
CA ASP A 33 -20.45 16.31 0.35
C ASP A 33 -20.63 16.18 1.86
N ASP A 34 -20.92 14.97 2.36
CA ASP A 34 -21.16 14.70 3.78
C ASP A 34 -19.88 14.36 4.54
N ALA A 35 -18.87 13.83 3.84
CA ALA A 35 -17.64 13.34 4.45
C ALA A 35 -16.42 13.39 3.51
N GLU A 36 -15.21 13.42 4.07
CA GLU A 36 -13.94 13.32 3.34
C GLU A 36 -13.37 11.89 3.45
N LEU A 37 -12.91 11.33 2.33
CA LEU A 37 -12.23 10.04 2.34
C LEU A 37 -10.83 10.17 2.96
N LEU A 38 -10.49 9.27 3.89
CA LEU A 38 -9.17 9.17 4.50
C LEU A 38 -8.38 7.98 3.94
N ALA A 39 -7.11 7.87 4.31
CA ALA A 39 -6.37 6.63 4.11
C ALA A 39 -7.07 5.49 4.88
N PRO A 40 -7.12 4.27 4.32
CA PRO A 40 -7.97 3.20 4.82
C PRO A 40 -7.51 2.60 6.17
N CYS A 41 -6.29 2.94 6.62
CA CYS A 41 -5.77 2.58 7.94
C CYS A 41 -4.77 3.65 8.44
N GLU A 42 -4.33 3.48 9.69
CA GLU A 42 -3.29 4.29 10.34
C GLU A 42 -2.13 3.35 10.73
N PRO A 43 -1.23 3.01 9.79
CA PRO A 43 -0.15 2.06 10.05
C PRO A 43 0.81 2.59 11.10
N SER A 44 1.35 1.70 11.93
CA SER A 44 2.51 2.01 12.78
C SER A 44 3.83 1.93 12.00
N ALA A 45 3.84 1.12 10.94
CA ALA A 45 4.90 1.04 9.93
C ALA A 45 4.34 0.55 8.59
N LEU A 46 5.03 0.91 7.50
CA LEU A 46 4.81 0.35 6.18
C LEU A 46 6.08 -0.42 5.76
N TYR A 47 5.94 -1.70 5.44
CA TYR A 47 7.02 -2.58 5.02
C TYR A 47 6.92 -2.79 3.51
N CYS A 48 7.83 -2.18 2.75
CA CYS A 48 7.74 -2.14 1.29
C CYS A 48 8.81 -3.03 0.68
N VAL A 49 8.41 -3.97 -0.18
CA VAL A 49 9.33 -4.87 -0.89
C VAL A 49 9.66 -4.29 -2.26
N GLY A 50 10.95 -4.12 -2.52
CA GLY A 50 11.44 -3.73 -3.83
C GLY A 50 11.85 -4.93 -4.67
N ARG A 51 11.93 -4.74 -5.99
CA ARG A 51 12.53 -5.71 -6.93
C ARG A 51 11.85 -7.09 -6.91
N ASN A 52 10.55 -7.13 -6.64
CA ASN A 52 9.81 -8.38 -6.57
C ASN A 52 9.27 -8.89 -7.92
N TYR A 53 9.57 -8.21 -9.02
CA TYR A 53 9.11 -8.60 -10.36
C TYR A 53 10.30 -9.00 -11.23
N ALA A 54 10.28 -10.24 -11.71
CA ALA A 54 11.33 -10.85 -12.54
C ALA A 54 11.66 -10.00 -13.78
N THR A 55 10.62 -9.73 -14.58
CA THR A 55 10.72 -9.02 -15.85
C THR A 55 11.26 -7.61 -15.66
N THR A 56 10.82 -6.92 -14.60
CA THR A 56 11.29 -5.58 -14.25
C THR A 56 12.77 -5.60 -13.85
N ASN A 57 13.22 -6.61 -13.09
CA ASN A 57 14.63 -6.75 -12.72
C ASN A 57 15.51 -7.00 -13.95
N ASP A 58 15.08 -7.88 -14.85
CA ASP A 58 15.82 -8.18 -16.08
C ASP A 58 15.91 -6.95 -17.00
N GLN A 59 14.82 -6.18 -17.13
CA GLN A 59 14.79 -4.93 -17.89
C GLN A 59 15.71 -3.85 -17.29
N MET A 60 15.76 -3.76 -15.97
CA MET A 60 16.58 -2.77 -15.25
C MET A 60 18.03 -3.23 -15.04
N GLY A 61 18.37 -4.47 -15.40
CA GLY A 61 19.69 -5.07 -15.18
C GLY A 61 20.02 -5.32 -13.70
N TYR A 62 19.00 -5.53 -12.87
CA TYR A 62 19.18 -5.85 -11.45
C TYR A 62 19.40 -7.34 -11.24
N GLU A 63 20.28 -7.68 -10.30
CA GLU A 63 20.40 -9.05 -9.81
C GLU A 63 19.10 -9.45 -9.09
N ARG A 64 18.55 -10.62 -9.46
CA ARG A 64 17.35 -11.17 -8.83
C ARG A 64 17.64 -11.44 -7.34
N PRO A 65 16.84 -10.89 -6.40
CA PRO A 65 17.03 -11.18 -4.99
C PRO A 65 16.81 -12.67 -4.67
N GLU A 66 17.64 -13.24 -3.78
CA GLU A 66 17.47 -14.62 -3.27
C GLU A 66 16.40 -14.73 -2.16
N ARG A 67 15.98 -13.58 -1.63
CA ARG A 67 14.95 -13.41 -0.59
C ARG A 67 14.29 -12.04 -0.76
N PRO A 68 13.11 -11.79 -0.16
CA PRO A 68 12.50 -10.46 -0.20
C PRO A 68 13.49 -9.37 0.21
N ASP A 69 13.55 -8.29 -0.56
CA ASP A 69 14.38 -7.12 -0.30
C ASP A 69 13.47 -5.95 0.07
N TRP A 70 13.53 -5.50 1.33
CA TRP A 70 12.54 -4.58 1.86
C TRP A 70 13.16 -3.34 2.52
N PHE A 71 12.33 -2.34 2.73
CA PHE A 71 12.61 -1.17 3.54
C PHE A 71 11.35 -0.78 4.32
N ILE A 72 11.50 0.17 5.25
CA ILE A 72 10.40 0.65 6.06
C ILE A 72 10.15 2.12 5.74
N LYS A 73 8.89 2.45 5.47
CA LYS A 73 8.38 3.81 5.43
C LYS A 73 7.69 4.14 6.77
N PRO A 74 7.94 5.33 7.35
CA PRO A 74 7.31 5.75 8.59
C PRO A 74 5.83 6.12 8.38
N PRO A 75 5.00 6.19 9.44
CA PRO A 75 3.58 6.59 9.34
C PRO A 75 3.34 7.94 8.66
N VAL A 76 4.29 8.88 8.78
CA VAL A 76 4.19 10.21 8.14
C VAL A 76 4.18 10.14 6.60
N SER A 77 4.61 9.01 6.03
CA SER A 77 4.57 8.78 4.59
C SER A 77 3.15 8.63 4.04
N VAL A 78 2.15 8.34 4.86
CA VAL A 78 0.78 8.11 4.38
C VAL A 78 0.19 9.38 3.78
N LEU A 79 -0.32 9.28 2.55
CA LEU A 79 -1.12 10.32 1.89
C LEU A 79 -2.48 9.71 1.45
N PRO A 80 -3.63 10.29 1.83
CA PRO A 80 -4.92 9.72 1.46
C PRO A 80 -5.23 9.91 -0.04
N HIS A 81 -6.16 9.09 -0.55
CA HIS A 81 -6.67 9.24 -1.92
C HIS A 81 -7.17 10.67 -2.19
N GLY A 82 -6.83 11.21 -3.36
CA GLY A 82 -7.26 12.54 -3.80
C GLY A 82 -6.50 13.71 -3.18
N ALA A 83 -5.67 13.47 -2.15
CA ALA A 83 -4.83 14.53 -1.60
C ALA A 83 -3.69 14.88 -2.56
N ALA A 84 -3.40 16.19 -2.65
CA ALA A 84 -2.30 16.69 -3.44
C ALA A 84 -0.96 16.36 -2.79
N LEU A 85 0.00 15.92 -3.60
CA LEU A 85 1.40 15.85 -3.24
C LEU A 85 2.16 17.01 -3.91
N PRO A 86 2.53 18.06 -3.17
CA PRO A 86 3.45 19.06 -3.69
C PRO A 86 4.78 18.40 -4.06
N TYR A 87 5.33 18.75 -5.22
CA TYR A 87 6.65 18.27 -5.60
C TYR A 87 7.68 18.79 -4.58
N PRO A 88 8.46 17.93 -3.90
CA PRO A 88 9.35 18.41 -2.85
C PRO A 88 10.55 19.19 -3.42
N ASP A 89 10.83 20.38 -2.90
CA ASP A 89 11.87 21.29 -3.41
C ASP A 89 13.31 20.75 -3.28
N TRP A 90 13.52 19.70 -2.49
CA TRP A 90 14.84 19.10 -2.21
C TRP A 90 15.22 17.97 -3.18
N THR A 91 14.31 17.54 -4.05
CA THR A 91 14.58 16.55 -5.10
C THR A 91 14.22 17.13 -6.47
N SER A 92 14.80 16.56 -7.51
CA SER A 92 14.49 16.81 -8.92
C SER A 92 14.15 15.53 -9.69
N GLU A 93 14.21 14.38 -9.03
CA GLU A 93 14.03 13.05 -9.62
C GLU A 93 13.03 12.19 -8.83
N LEU A 94 11.82 12.71 -8.64
CA LEU A 94 10.73 11.97 -7.99
C LEU A 94 10.07 11.02 -8.98
N THR A 95 9.98 9.75 -8.62
CA THR A 95 9.26 8.71 -9.37
C THR A 95 8.24 8.00 -8.49
N TYR A 96 7.41 7.18 -9.13
CA TYR A 96 6.35 6.39 -8.54
C TYR A 96 6.59 4.90 -8.77
N ALA A 97 5.88 4.09 -7.99
CA ALA A 97 5.68 2.67 -8.23
C ALA A 97 4.32 2.28 -7.66
N GLY A 98 3.36 1.93 -8.52
CA GLY A 98 2.08 1.40 -8.07
C GLY A 98 2.24 -0.03 -7.58
N GLU A 99 1.89 -0.28 -6.32
CA GLU A 99 2.07 -1.56 -5.63
C GLU A 99 0.75 -2.06 -5.04
N LEU A 100 0.56 -3.38 -5.05
CA LEU A 100 -0.44 -4.02 -4.20
C LEU A 100 0.04 -3.92 -2.74
N ALA A 101 -0.87 -3.65 -1.81
CA ALA A 101 -0.53 -3.56 -0.40
C ALA A 101 -1.53 -4.31 0.47
N ALA A 102 -1.04 -5.19 1.34
CA ALA A 102 -1.84 -5.85 2.37
C ALA A 102 -1.96 -4.95 3.61
N VAL A 103 -3.14 -4.92 4.22
CA VAL A 103 -3.39 -4.29 5.52
C VAL A 103 -3.53 -5.39 6.57
N ILE A 104 -2.69 -5.35 7.61
CA ILE A 104 -2.71 -6.35 8.68
C ILE A 104 -3.94 -6.12 9.58
N ASP A 105 -4.68 -7.19 9.91
CA ASP A 105 -5.87 -7.07 10.76
C ASP A 105 -5.55 -7.20 12.25
N GLY A 106 -4.69 -8.17 12.59
CA GLY A 106 -4.39 -8.57 13.95
C GLY A 106 -2.90 -8.49 14.27
N ARG A 107 -2.56 -8.35 15.56
CA ARG A 107 -1.17 -8.42 16.00
C ARG A 107 -0.62 -9.83 15.77
N CYS A 108 0.35 -9.99 14.87
CA CYS A 108 0.95 -11.27 14.55
C CYS A 108 2.49 -11.18 14.45
N THR A 109 3.17 -12.32 14.60
CA THR A 109 4.61 -12.46 14.45
C THR A 109 4.92 -13.93 14.22
N ASN A 110 5.93 -14.22 13.39
CA ASN A 110 6.39 -15.57 13.05
C ASN A 110 5.22 -16.50 12.67
N ILE A 111 4.40 -16.06 11.72
CA ILE A 111 3.29 -16.83 11.17
C ILE A 111 3.74 -17.64 9.96
N ASP A 112 3.17 -18.83 9.78
CA ASP A 112 3.41 -19.65 8.60
C ASP A 112 2.66 -19.08 7.39
N VAL A 113 3.14 -19.38 6.17
CA VAL A 113 2.52 -18.92 4.91
C VAL A 113 1.02 -19.27 4.83
N GLY A 114 0.63 -20.42 5.39
CA GLY A 114 -0.76 -20.88 5.40
C GLY A 114 -1.69 -20.09 6.33
N ASP A 115 -1.15 -19.34 7.29
CA ASP A 115 -1.90 -18.56 8.28
C ASP A 115 -1.98 -17.06 7.91
N VAL A 116 -1.38 -16.66 6.79
CA VAL A 116 -1.30 -15.25 6.38
C VAL A 116 -2.69 -14.66 6.10
N ASP A 117 -3.57 -15.42 5.47
CA ASP A 117 -4.90 -14.93 5.09
C ASP A 117 -5.75 -14.60 6.34
N ASP A 118 -5.53 -15.30 7.46
CA ASP A 118 -6.19 -15.02 8.74
C ASP A 118 -5.64 -13.77 9.44
N ALA A 119 -4.43 -13.32 9.06
CA ALA A 119 -3.77 -12.15 9.64
C ALA A 119 -3.99 -10.87 8.80
N VAL A 120 -4.50 -10.98 7.58
CA VAL A 120 -4.68 -9.87 6.64
C VAL A 120 -6.13 -9.44 6.61
N ARG A 121 -6.39 -8.15 6.84
CA ARG A 121 -7.74 -7.56 6.74
C ARG A 121 -8.24 -7.55 5.30
N GLY A 122 -7.32 -7.36 4.38
CA GLY A 122 -7.55 -7.28 2.95
C GLY A 122 -6.44 -6.47 2.28
N TYR A 123 -6.70 -6.03 1.06
CA TYR A 123 -5.72 -5.39 0.21
C TYR A 123 -6.16 -4.00 -0.23
N THR A 124 -5.19 -3.12 -0.46
CA THR A 124 -5.36 -1.77 -0.96
C THR A 124 -4.23 -1.44 -1.94
N ILE A 125 -4.21 -0.22 -2.46
CA ILE A 125 -3.15 0.25 -3.36
C ILE A 125 -2.22 1.15 -2.56
N LEU A 126 -0.91 0.97 -2.78
CA LEU A 126 0.13 1.87 -2.32
C LEU A 126 0.89 2.43 -3.53
N ASN A 127 1.25 3.70 -3.51
CA ASN A 127 2.22 4.28 -4.45
C ASN A 127 3.56 4.49 -3.73
N ASP A 128 4.57 3.68 -4.04
CA ASP A 128 5.90 3.73 -3.43
C ASP A 128 6.74 4.84 -4.08
N LEU A 129 6.56 6.07 -3.61
CA LEU A 129 7.30 7.21 -4.14
C LEU A 129 8.77 7.16 -3.75
N ASP A 130 9.59 7.65 -4.67
CA ASP A 130 11.04 7.52 -4.61
C ASP A 130 11.75 8.72 -5.22
N ALA A 131 12.59 9.39 -4.45
CA ALA A 131 13.41 10.52 -4.90
C ALA A 131 14.81 10.02 -5.30
N LEU A 132 14.97 9.62 -6.56
CA LEU A 132 16.11 8.84 -7.06
C LEU A 132 17.48 9.53 -6.88
N ASP A 133 17.47 10.86 -6.85
CA ASP A 133 18.66 11.71 -6.67
C ASP A 133 19.16 11.78 -5.22
N GLN A 134 18.42 11.21 -4.25
CA GLN A 134 18.85 11.16 -2.86
C GLN A 134 19.61 9.87 -2.51
N ASP A 135 20.65 10.03 -1.69
CA ASP A 135 21.51 8.93 -1.27
C ASP A 135 20.90 8.10 -0.15
N GLY A 136 20.76 6.79 -0.41
CA GLY A 136 20.32 5.80 0.56
C GLY A 136 18.79 5.71 0.70
N ARG A 137 18.29 4.51 1.05
CA ARG A 137 16.85 4.20 1.05
C ARG A 137 16.01 5.13 1.91
N THR A 138 16.47 5.46 3.11
CA THR A 138 15.72 6.33 4.02
C THR A 138 15.52 7.72 3.43
N ALA A 139 16.57 8.35 2.92
CA ALA A 139 16.47 9.71 2.37
C ALA A 139 15.57 9.78 1.13
N ARG A 140 15.66 8.77 0.25
CA ARG A 140 14.86 8.74 -0.99
C ARG A 140 13.44 8.22 -0.84
N LYS A 141 13.12 7.42 0.20
CA LYS A 141 11.82 6.73 0.33
C LYS A 141 11.02 7.08 1.58
N ALA A 142 11.60 7.65 2.63
CA ALA A 142 10.92 7.87 3.90
C ALA A 142 10.72 9.38 4.16
N PHE A 143 9.73 9.97 3.48
CA PHE A 143 9.39 11.39 3.62
C PHE A 143 7.87 11.59 3.66
N ASP A 144 7.43 12.80 3.98
CA ASP A 144 6.01 13.14 4.11
C ASP A 144 5.25 12.88 2.81
N GLY A 145 4.17 12.09 2.89
CA GLY A 145 3.35 11.75 1.73
C GLY A 145 3.99 10.82 0.70
N SER A 146 5.13 10.20 0.99
CA SER A 146 5.83 9.28 0.08
C SER A 146 5.12 7.93 -0.16
N ALA A 147 4.02 7.66 0.54
CA ALA A 147 3.20 6.47 0.40
C ALA A 147 1.71 6.82 0.31
N PRO A 148 1.25 7.38 -0.83
CA PRO A 148 -0.18 7.44 -1.11
C PRO A 148 -0.82 6.06 -0.95
N LEU A 149 -1.89 5.97 -0.16
CA LEU A 149 -2.48 4.72 0.30
C LEU A 149 -4.01 4.79 0.24
N GLY A 150 -4.64 3.82 -0.40
CA GLY A 150 -6.10 3.71 -0.48
C GLY A 150 -6.62 3.25 -1.85
N PRO A 151 -7.86 3.60 -2.23
CA PRO A 151 -8.83 4.41 -1.46
C PRO A 151 -9.52 3.67 -0.30
N TRP A 152 -9.58 2.33 -0.34
CA TRP A 152 -10.22 1.47 0.66
C TRP A 152 -9.46 0.14 0.78
N VAL A 153 -9.81 -0.68 1.77
CA VAL A 153 -9.37 -2.08 1.85
C VAL A 153 -10.42 -2.98 1.20
N GLU A 154 -10.07 -3.70 0.14
CA GLU A 154 -10.89 -4.80 -0.41
C GLU A 154 -10.60 -6.09 0.37
N THR A 155 -11.60 -6.62 1.06
CA THR A 155 -11.44 -7.76 1.97
C THR A 155 -11.55 -9.12 1.27
N GLU A 156 -12.06 -9.16 0.04
CA GLU A 156 -12.35 -10.42 -0.68
C GLU A 156 -11.42 -10.66 -1.87
N LEU A 157 -10.37 -9.86 -2.02
CA LEU A 157 -9.39 -9.99 -3.10
C LEU A 157 -8.47 -11.21 -2.89
N ASP A 158 -8.36 -12.07 -3.90
CA ASP A 158 -7.25 -13.02 -4.01
C ASP A 158 -6.03 -12.30 -4.63
N PRO A 159 -4.89 -12.21 -3.94
CA PRO A 159 -3.74 -11.44 -4.41
C PRO A 159 -2.89 -12.17 -5.46
N SER A 160 -3.23 -13.40 -5.86
CA SER A 160 -2.37 -14.26 -6.69
C SER A 160 -2.34 -13.94 -8.19
N ASP A 161 -3.37 -13.29 -8.71
CA ASP A 161 -3.52 -12.95 -10.14
C ASP A 161 -4.27 -11.62 -10.31
N VAL A 162 -3.61 -10.54 -9.88
CA VAL A 162 -4.16 -9.18 -9.91
C VAL A 162 -3.40 -8.35 -10.94
N GLU A 163 -4.12 -7.83 -11.92
CA GLU A 163 -3.58 -6.86 -12.87
C GLU A 163 -3.42 -5.49 -12.20
N MET A 164 -2.26 -4.89 -12.40
CA MET A 164 -1.89 -3.60 -11.82
C MET A 164 -1.42 -2.67 -12.92
N THR A 165 -1.98 -1.46 -12.93
CA THR A 165 -1.59 -0.41 -13.87
C THR A 165 -1.30 0.89 -13.15
N THR A 166 -0.34 1.66 -13.66
CA THR A 166 -0.07 3.03 -13.21
C THR A 166 -0.16 3.98 -14.38
N HIS A 167 -0.96 5.04 -14.22
CA HIS A 167 -1.16 6.08 -15.23
C HIS A 167 -0.61 7.42 -14.75
N VAL A 168 0.03 8.17 -15.66
CA VAL A 168 0.51 9.54 -15.40
C VAL A 168 0.08 10.45 -16.53
N GLY A 169 -0.71 11.46 -16.21
CA GLY A 169 -1.28 12.37 -17.23
C GLY A 169 -2.23 11.67 -18.20
N GLY A 170 -2.79 10.52 -17.81
CA GLY A 170 -3.63 9.66 -18.66
C GLY A 170 -2.86 8.57 -19.41
N ASP A 171 -1.53 8.70 -19.56
CA ASP A 171 -0.71 7.71 -20.25
C ASP A 171 -0.42 6.51 -19.33
N LEU A 172 -0.55 5.29 -19.86
CA LEU A 172 -0.11 4.07 -19.18
C LEU A 172 1.42 4.07 -19.07
N ARG A 173 1.94 3.86 -17.85
CA ARG A 173 3.38 3.92 -17.54
C ARG A 173 3.93 2.63 -16.96
N GLN A 174 3.14 1.92 -16.18
CA GLN A 174 3.47 0.61 -15.65
C GLN A 174 2.27 -0.31 -15.83
N GLU A 175 2.55 -1.56 -16.15
CA GLU A 175 1.60 -2.66 -16.24
C GLU A 175 2.32 -3.91 -15.71
N ALA A 176 1.67 -4.63 -14.81
CA ALA A 176 2.21 -5.84 -14.20
C ALA A 176 1.06 -6.72 -13.70
N ASN A 177 1.36 -7.99 -13.43
CA ASN A 177 0.42 -8.90 -12.78
C ASN A 177 1.07 -9.60 -11.58
N THR A 178 0.38 -9.72 -10.45
CA THR A 178 0.95 -10.31 -9.23
C THR A 178 1.38 -11.78 -9.38
N SER A 179 0.88 -12.50 -10.38
CA SER A 179 1.36 -13.85 -10.75
C SER A 179 2.81 -13.87 -11.25
N GLU A 180 3.37 -12.72 -11.62
CA GLU A 180 4.76 -12.55 -12.07
C GLU A 180 5.75 -12.26 -10.92
N MET A 181 5.24 -12.16 -9.69
CA MET A 181 6.07 -11.90 -8.51
C MET A 181 7.05 -13.05 -8.25
N LEU A 182 8.26 -12.69 -7.82
CA LEU A 182 9.30 -13.63 -7.39
C LEU A 182 8.94 -14.29 -6.06
N PHE A 183 8.37 -13.49 -5.16
CA PHE A 183 7.87 -13.90 -3.86
C PHE A 183 6.41 -13.45 -3.77
N SER A 184 5.50 -14.40 -3.58
CA SER A 184 4.08 -14.10 -3.46
C SER A 184 3.80 -13.23 -2.23
N PRO A 185 2.68 -12.49 -2.20
CA PRO A 185 2.29 -11.68 -1.04
C PRO A 185 2.29 -12.47 0.28
N ARG A 186 1.86 -13.74 0.23
CA ARG A 186 1.85 -14.63 1.40
C ARG A 186 3.25 -14.99 1.88
N GLU A 187 4.16 -15.32 0.96
CA GLU A 187 5.56 -15.59 1.30
C GLU A 187 6.26 -14.36 1.90
N VAL A 188 6.00 -13.17 1.33
CA VAL A 188 6.56 -11.91 1.82
C VAL A 188 6.09 -11.62 3.25
N ILE A 189 4.78 -11.70 3.51
CA ILE A 189 4.24 -11.42 4.85
C ILE A 189 4.79 -12.41 5.88
N ALA A 190 4.78 -13.71 5.58
CA ALA A 190 5.33 -14.73 6.47
C ALA A 190 6.81 -14.46 6.78
N PHE A 191 7.61 -14.21 5.73
CA PHE A 191 9.03 -13.89 5.86
C PHE A 191 9.30 -12.63 6.71
N LEU A 192 8.53 -11.57 6.51
CA LEU A 192 8.68 -10.34 7.29
C LEU A 192 8.21 -10.53 8.75
N SER A 193 7.20 -11.37 8.98
CA SER A 193 6.68 -11.65 10.32
C SER A 193 7.69 -12.33 11.25
N GLU A 194 8.67 -13.06 10.70
CA GLU A 194 9.81 -13.62 11.46
C GLU A 194 10.68 -12.53 12.10
N ARG A 195 10.65 -11.31 11.54
CA ARG A 195 11.52 -10.19 11.90
C ARG A 195 10.78 -9.10 12.66
N TYR A 196 9.50 -8.93 12.38
CA TYR A 196 8.66 -7.88 12.93
C TYR A 196 7.40 -8.48 13.57
N THR A 197 6.99 -7.88 14.68
CA THR A 197 5.63 -8.06 15.17
C THR A 197 4.75 -7.01 14.51
N PHE A 198 3.89 -7.42 13.59
CA PHE A 198 2.93 -6.53 12.96
C PHE A 198 1.86 -6.08 13.95
N GLN A 199 1.39 -4.85 13.79
CA GLN A 199 0.25 -4.29 14.49
C GLN A 199 -0.98 -4.23 13.55
N PRO A 200 -2.21 -4.26 14.10
CA PRO A 200 -3.41 -3.93 13.32
C PRO A 200 -3.23 -2.61 12.57
N GLY A 201 -3.48 -2.63 11.26
CA GLY A 201 -3.34 -1.48 10.37
C GLY A 201 -1.96 -1.29 9.75
N ASP A 202 -0.93 -2.04 10.19
CA ASP A 202 0.36 -2.05 9.48
C ASP A 202 0.17 -2.50 8.03
N VAL A 203 1.05 -1.99 7.16
CA VAL A 203 0.94 -2.21 5.71
C VAL A 203 2.16 -2.96 5.20
N VAL A 204 1.95 -3.95 4.33
CA VAL A 204 3.02 -4.63 3.59
C VAL A 204 2.75 -4.45 2.09
N SER A 205 3.68 -3.84 1.36
CA SER A 205 3.58 -3.67 -0.11
C SER A 205 4.58 -4.55 -0.86
N PHE A 206 4.26 -4.87 -2.12
CA PHE A 206 4.85 -6.00 -2.85
C PHE A 206 5.43 -5.63 -4.21
#